data_AF-A0A380NE71-F1
#
_entry.id   AF-A0A380NE71-F1
#
_cell.length_a   1.000
_cell.length_b   1.000
_cell.length_c   1.000
_cell.angle_alpha   90.00
_cell.angle_beta   90.00
_cell.angle_gamma   90.00
#
_symmetry.space_group_name_H-M   'P 1'
#
loop_
_entity.id
_entity.type
_entity.pdbx_description
1 polymer ?
#
loop_
_entity_poly.entity_id
_entity_poly.type
_entity_poly.pdbx_seq_one_letter_code
_entity_poly.pdbx_strand_id
1 'polypeptide(L)'
;MAGTRIHVVSDVHGNAKDLARAGDGADALVCLGDLILFLDYADHSRGIFPDLFGTEAATRVVALRTARHFEEARAYQRTLWAGIDRESALEEAVRRQYAELFAAFPTPTYATYGNVDVPRLWPEFARPGTTVLDGTRVEIGGRVFGFVGGGLPSPMRTPYEIPEEEYAAKLEALGEVDVLCTHIPPQVPELRYDTVARRFERGSSALLDVIRRTRPRYALFGHVHQPLARRMRIGATECVNVGHFAGTGRPWALTW
;
A
#
# COMPACT_ATOMS: atom_id res chain seq x y z
N MET A 1 20.70 25.18 10.08
CA MET A 1 20.54 23.71 10.14
C MET A 1 19.59 23.34 9.01
N ALA A 2 19.95 22.37 8.18
CA ALA A 2 19.03 21.90 7.13
C ALA A 2 17.78 21.31 7.82
N GLY A 3 16.58 21.66 7.32
CA GLY A 3 15.33 21.11 7.84
C GLY A 3 15.23 19.60 7.60
N THR A 4 14.39 18.90 8.37
CA THR A 4 14.16 17.47 8.19
C THR A 4 13.32 17.24 6.93
N ARG A 5 13.71 16.27 6.12
CA ARG A 5 13.00 15.83 4.92
C ARG A 5 12.67 14.34 4.99
N ILE A 6 11.39 14.00 4.96
CA ILE A 6 10.91 12.62 4.91
C ILE A 6 10.22 12.38 3.58
N HIS A 7 10.65 11.34 2.87
CA HIS A 7 9.94 10.88 1.68
C HIS A 7 8.93 9.81 2.06
N VAL A 8 7.75 9.85 1.46
CA VAL A 8 6.63 8.95 1.76
C VAL A 8 6.12 8.34 0.47
N VAL A 9 5.96 7.02 0.45
CA VAL A 9 5.44 6.25 -0.69
C VAL A 9 4.35 5.28 -0.23
N SER A 10 3.48 4.87 -1.15
CA SER A 10 2.52 3.79 -0.98
C SER A 10 2.19 3.19 -2.36
N ASP A 11 1.61 2.00 -2.38
CA ASP A 11 1.22 1.29 -3.60
C ASP A 11 2.44 1.09 -4.52
N VAL A 12 3.46 0.43 -3.98
CA VAL A 12 4.77 0.22 -4.62
C VAL A 12 4.68 -0.79 -5.76
N HIS A 13 3.86 -1.83 -5.60
CA HIS A 13 3.58 -2.90 -6.56
C HIS A 13 4.78 -3.26 -7.44
N GLY A 14 5.81 -3.82 -6.82
CA GLY A 14 6.98 -4.36 -7.52
C GLY A 14 7.89 -3.31 -8.17
N ASN A 15 7.70 -2.01 -7.96
CA ASN A 15 8.61 -0.98 -8.49
C ASN A 15 9.89 -0.83 -7.64
N ALA A 16 10.70 -1.90 -7.59
CA ALA A 16 11.96 -1.92 -6.85
C ALA A 16 12.99 -0.91 -7.39
N LYS A 17 12.98 -0.68 -8.71
CA LYS A 17 13.92 0.24 -9.38
C LYS A 17 13.79 1.68 -8.87
N ASP A 18 12.57 2.22 -8.83
CA ASP A 18 12.37 3.58 -8.34
C ASP A 18 12.39 3.62 -6.81
N LEU A 19 11.99 2.53 -6.13
CA LEU A 19 12.08 2.41 -4.67
C LEU A 19 13.53 2.59 -4.17
N ALA A 20 14.51 2.01 -4.87
CA ALA A 20 15.94 2.16 -4.56
C ALA A 20 16.43 3.62 -4.56
N ARG A 21 15.70 4.51 -5.24
CA ARG A 21 16.00 5.94 -5.35
C ARG A 21 15.03 6.81 -4.56
N ALA A 22 14.02 6.21 -3.93
CA ALA A 22 12.99 6.95 -3.21
C ALA A 22 13.55 7.71 -2.00
N GLY A 23 14.72 7.31 -1.48
CA GLY A 23 15.43 8.00 -0.41
C GLY A 23 16.34 9.14 -0.87
N ASP A 24 16.51 9.37 -2.18
CA ASP A 24 17.45 10.37 -2.71
C ASP A 24 17.13 11.78 -2.16
N GLY A 25 18.01 12.28 -1.30
CA GLY A 25 17.89 13.59 -0.67
C GLY A 25 16.95 13.66 0.55
N ALA A 26 16.42 12.54 1.04
CA ALA A 26 15.63 12.48 2.28
C ALA A 26 16.45 11.93 3.46
N ASP A 27 16.06 12.32 4.68
CA ASP A 27 16.64 11.78 5.92
C ASP A 27 16.09 10.38 6.25
N ALA A 28 14.88 10.06 5.78
CA ALA A 28 14.28 8.73 5.88
C ALA A 28 13.21 8.52 4.81
N LEU A 29 12.90 7.24 4.54
CA LEU A 29 11.73 6.82 3.78
C LEU A 29 10.63 6.31 4.72
N VAL A 30 9.38 6.66 4.41
CA VAL A 30 8.18 6.03 4.95
C VAL A 30 7.47 5.28 3.83
N CYS A 31 7.16 3.99 4.02
CA CYS A 31 6.46 3.16 3.04
C CYS A 31 5.13 2.63 3.62
N LEU A 32 4.01 3.04 3.02
CA LEU A 32 2.67 2.70 3.48
C LEU A 32 2.10 1.49 2.73
N GLY A 33 2.93 0.48 2.50
CA GLY A 33 2.50 -0.83 2.03
C GLY A 33 2.18 -0.96 0.53
N ASP A 34 1.57 -2.09 0.23
CA ASP A 34 1.23 -2.60 -1.11
C ASP A 34 2.48 -2.82 -1.95
N LEU A 35 3.37 -3.68 -1.44
CA LEU A 35 4.62 -4.05 -2.11
C LEU A 35 4.39 -5.03 -3.25
N ILE A 36 3.46 -5.98 -3.08
CA ILE A 36 3.26 -7.10 -4.01
C ILE A 36 2.57 -6.63 -5.29
N LEU A 37 3.11 -7.03 -6.44
CA LEU A 37 2.44 -6.92 -7.74
C LEU A 37 1.95 -8.28 -8.20
N PHE A 38 0.63 -8.50 -8.13
CA PHE A 38 0.04 -9.73 -8.65
C PHE A 38 -0.14 -9.70 -10.17
N LEU A 39 -0.70 -8.62 -10.71
CA LEU A 39 -0.96 -8.45 -12.14
C LEU A 39 -1.03 -6.95 -12.46
N ASP A 40 -0.21 -6.52 -13.41
CA ASP A 40 -0.22 -5.14 -13.91
C ASP A 40 -1.18 -5.02 -15.11
N TYR A 41 -2.04 -3.99 -15.09
CA TYR A 41 -3.03 -3.73 -16.14
C TYR A 41 -2.48 -2.85 -17.28
N ALA A 42 -1.31 -2.22 -17.10
CA ALA A 42 -0.64 -1.43 -18.12
C ALA A 42 0.46 -2.23 -18.83
N ASP A 43 1.19 -3.09 -18.10
CA ASP A 43 2.24 -3.97 -18.65
C ASP A 43 1.98 -5.43 -18.25
N HIS A 44 1.34 -6.19 -19.13
CA HIS A 44 0.94 -7.58 -18.84
C HIS A 44 2.11 -8.55 -18.68
N SER A 45 3.36 -8.12 -18.87
CA SER A 45 4.55 -8.92 -18.60
C SER A 45 4.97 -8.89 -17.13
N ARG A 46 4.42 -8.00 -16.31
CA ARG A 46 4.84 -7.78 -14.92
C ARG A 46 3.91 -8.40 -13.89
N GLY A 47 4.51 -8.97 -12.85
CA GLY A 47 3.84 -9.46 -11.64
C GLY A 47 3.79 -10.98 -11.54
N ILE A 48 3.29 -11.46 -10.40
CA ILE A 48 3.24 -12.90 -10.08
C ILE A 48 2.45 -13.69 -11.14
N PHE A 49 1.36 -13.13 -11.66
CA PHE A 49 0.49 -13.85 -12.59
C PHE A 49 1.18 -14.18 -13.94
N PRO A 50 1.78 -13.22 -14.67
CA PRO A 50 2.54 -13.56 -15.88
C PRO A 50 3.79 -14.40 -15.59
N ASP A 51 4.43 -14.28 -14.43
CA ASP A 51 5.56 -15.16 -14.07
C ASP A 51 5.13 -16.64 -13.98
N LEU A 52 3.92 -16.90 -13.49
CA LEU A 52 3.39 -18.26 -13.34
C LEU A 52 2.73 -18.81 -14.61
N PHE A 53 2.06 -17.96 -15.40
CA PHE A 53 1.18 -18.40 -16.49
C PHE A 53 1.53 -17.83 -17.87
N GLY A 54 2.52 -16.94 -17.94
CA GLY A 54 2.92 -16.25 -19.16
C GLY A 54 2.10 -15.00 -19.49
N THR A 55 2.71 -14.12 -20.28
CA THR A 55 2.15 -12.82 -20.71
C THR A 55 0.87 -12.96 -21.54
N GLU A 56 0.73 -14.03 -22.33
CA GLU A 56 -0.48 -14.28 -23.12
C GLU A 56 -1.70 -14.52 -22.21
N ALA A 57 -1.52 -15.36 -21.18
CA ALA A 57 -2.56 -15.61 -20.19
C ALA A 57 -2.93 -14.34 -19.41
N ALA A 58 -1.93 -13.56 -19.01
CA ALA A 58 -2.13 -12.27 -18.36
C ALA A 58 -2.96 -11.32 -19.24
N THR A 59 -2.58 -11.19 -20.52
CA THR A 59 -3.30 -10.36 -21.51
C THR A 59 -4.75 -10.78 -21.64
N ARG A 60 -5.01 -12.09 -21.73
CA ARG A 60 -6.38 -12.62 -21.84
C ARG A 60 -7.21 -12.32 -20.59
N VAL A 61 -6.64 -12.48 -19.40
CA VAL A 61 -7.35 -12.17 -18.14
C VAL A 61 -7.66 -10.67 -18.04
N VAL A 62 -6.70 -9.80 -18.35
CA VAL A 62 -6.90 -8.34 -18.35
C VAL A 62 -7.98 -7.94 -19.36
N ALA A 63 -7.97 -8.50 -20.57
CA ALA A 63 -8.98 -8.23 -21.59
C ALA A 63 -10.40 -8.60 -21.12
N LEU A 64 -10.58 -9.82 -20.56
CA LEU A 64 -11.88 -10.27 -20.05
C LEU A 64 -12.38 -9.39 -18.90
N ARG A 65 -11.51 -9.02 -17.95
CA ARG A 65 -11.88 -8.15 -16.82
C ARG A 65 -12.23 -6.74 -17.26
N THR A 66 -11.48 -6.19 -18.22
CA THR A 66 -11.74 -4.87 -18.81
C THR A 66 -13.09 -4.83 -19.54
N ALA A 67 -13.43 -5.91 -20.24
CA ALA A 67 -14.74 -6.11 -20.86
C ALA A 67 -15.86 -6.44 -19.85
N ARG A 68 -15.56 -6.57 -18.55
CA ARG A 68 -16.49 -6.97 -17.46
C ARG A 68 -17.00 -8.41 -17.57
N HIS A 69 -16.31 -9.27 -18.32
CA HIS A 69 -16.61 -10.70 -18.43
C HIS A 69 -15.99 -11.47 -17.25
N PHE A 70 -16.42 -11.14 -16.02
CA PHE A 70 -15.78 -11.65 -14.80
C PHE A 70 -15.93 -13.16 -14.60
N GLU A 71 -17.04 -13.76 -15.03
CA GLU A 71 -17.25 -15.21 -14.94
C GLU A 71 -16.32 -15.98 -15.87
N GLU A 72 -16.17 -15.52 -17.11
CA GLU A 72 -15.24 -16.09 -18.09
C GLU A 72 -13.79 -15.95 -17.61
N ALA A 73 -13.41 -14.78 -17.07
CA ALA A 73 -12.09 -14.58 -16.47
C ALA A 73 -11.84 -15.58 -15.34
N ARG A 74 -12.81 -15.78 -14.43
CA ARG A 74 -12.70 -16.78 -13.35
C ARG A 74 -12.60 -18.21 -13.90
N ALA A 75 -13.40 -18.55 -14.91
CA ALA A 75 -13.36 -19.88 -15.53
C ALA A 75 -12.00 -20.17 -16.17
N TYR A 76 -11.46 -19.21 -16.93
CA TYR A 76 -10.14 -19.33 -17.52
C TYR A 76 -9.03 -19.41 -16.46
N GLN A 77 -9.08 -18.58 -15.41
CA GLN A 77 -8.10 -18.69 -14.33
C GLN A 77 -8.18 -20.04 -13.62
N ARG A 78 -9.36 -20.63 -13.42
CA ARG A 78 -9.48 -21.99 -12.85
C ARG A 78 -8.77 -23.04 -13.70
N THR A 79 -8.77 -22.91 -15.03
CA THR A 79 -8.04 -23.87 -15.89
C THR A 79 -6.54 -23.69 -15.77
N LEU A 80 -6.04 -22.46 -15.59
CA LEU A 80 -4.61 -22.19 -15.40
C LEU A 80 -4.10 -22.76 -14.07
N TRP A 81 -4.90 -22.67 -13.01
CA TRP A 81 -4.56 -23.21 -11.70
C TRP A 81 -4.76 -24.73 -11.58
N ALA A 82 -5.33 -25.40 -12.59
CA ALA A 82 -5.62 -26.82 -12.51
C ALA A 82 -4.33 -27.64 -12.38
N GLY A 83 -4.22 -28.42 -11.30
CA GLY A 83 -3.04 -29.25 -11.02
C GLY A 83 -1.84 -28.50 -10.41
N ILE A 84 -1.99 -27.21 -10.08
CA ILE A 84 -0.95 -26.41 -9.42
C ILE A 84 -1.32 -26.23 -7.95
N ASP A 85 -0.36 -26.44 -7.05
CA ASP A 85 -0.48 -25.99 -5.68
C ASP A 85 -0.43 -24.46 -5.63
N ARG A 86 -1.62 -23.87 -5.59
CA ARG A 86 -1.79 -22.42 -5.61
C ARG A 86 -1.14 -21.74 -4.42
N GLU A 87 -1.22 -22.33 -3.23
CA GLU A 87 -0.71 -21.69 -2.01
C GLU A 87 0.82 -21.61 -2.07
N SER A 88 1.46 -22.74 -2.33
CA SER A 88 2.93 -22.82 -2.42
C SER A 88 3.49 -21.96 -3.56
N ALA A 89 2.87 -22.00 -4.75
CA ALA A 89 3.31 -21.21 -5.89
C ALA A 89 3.20 -19.69 -5.65
N LEU A 90 2.11 -19.25 -4.99
CA LEU A 90 1.95 -17.85 -4.62
C LEU A 90 2.95 -17.44 -3.55
N GLU A 91 3.11 -18.23 -2.48
CA GLU A 91 4.06 -17.89 -1.42
C GLU A 91 5.49 -17.78 -1.96
N GLU A 92 5.93 -18.70 -2.82
CA GLU A 92 7.26 -18.63 -3.44
C GLU A 92 7.44 -17.36 -4.28
N ALA A 93 6.43 -17.00 -5.08
CA ALA A 93 6.47 -15.78 -5.89
C ALA A 93 6.49 -14.50 -5.03
N VAL A 94 5.72 -14.48 -3.94
CA VAL A 94 5.73 -13.37 -2.97
C VAL A 94 7.10 -13.24 -2.32
N ARG A 95 7.72 -14.35 -1.91
CA ARG A 95 9.07 -14.36 -1.33
C ARG A 95 10.12 -13.78 -2.28
N ARG A 96 10.03 -14.10 -3.59
CA ARG A 96 10.92 -13.51 -4.62
C ARG A 96 10.75 -11.99 -4.72
N GLN A 97 9.51 -11.48 -4.80
CA GLN A 97 9.28 -10.04 -4.84
C GLN A 97 9.73 -9.35 -3.56
N TYR A 98 9.51 -9.94 -2.38
CA TYR A 98 10.00 -9.39 -1.12
C TYR A 98 11.52 -9.37 -1.03
N ALA A 99 12.22 -10.40 -1.50
CA ALA A 99 13.68 -10.38 -1.54
C ALA A 99 14.21 -9.18 -2.34
N GLU A 100 13.62 -8.89 -3.49
CA GLU A 100 13.99 -7.75 -4.34
C GLU A 100 13.61 -6.40 -3.69
N LEU A 101 12.37 -6.25 -3.25
CA LEU A 101 11.83 -4.99 -2.74
C LEU A 101 12.48 -4.58 -1.41
N PHE A 102 12.69 -5.52 -0.48
CA PHE A 102 13.37 -5.21 0.77
C PHE A 102 14.86 -4.91 0.56
N ALA A 103 15.51 -5.52 -0.43
CA ALA A 103 16.87 -5.15 -0.80
C ALA A 103 16.96 -3.74 -1.42
N ALA A 104 15.88 -3.26 -2.03
CA ALA A 104 15.78 -1.93 -2.60
C ALA A 104 15.40 -0.84 -1.59
N PHE A 105 14.99 -1.17 -0.36
CA PHE A 105 14.63 -0.12 0.61
C PHE A 105 15.82 0.78 0.96
N PRO A 106 15.66 2.11 0.87
CA PRO A 106 16.61 3.07 1.45
C PRO A 106 16.76 2.86 2.96
N THR A 107 17.86 3.35 3.54
CA THR A 107 18.07 3.31 4.99
C THR A 107 18.24 4.73 5.53
N PRO A 108 17.49 5.14 6.58
CA PRO A 108 16.44 4.38 7.26
C PRO A 108 15.10 4.35 6.51
N THR A 109 14.38 3.24 6.60
CA THR A 109 12.99 3.06 6.15
C THR A 109 12.09 2.70 7.32
N TYR A 110 10.92 3.34 7.40
CA TYR A 110 9.81 2.98 8.29
C TYR A 110 8.64 2.50 7.45
N ALA A 111 8.20 1.26 7.64
CA ALA A 111 7.22 0.62 6.77
C ALA A 111 6.01 0.10 7.55
N THR A 112 4.84 0.16 6.93
CA THR A 112 3.65 -0.58 7.35
C THR A 112 3.06 -1.35 6.18
N TYR A 113 2.16 -2.27 6.45
CA TYR A 113 1.60 -3.19 5.46
C TYR A 113 0.49 -2.55 4.64
N GLY A 114 0.36 -2.99 3.39
CA GLY A 114 -0.84 -2.75 2.59
C GLY A 114 -1.81 -3.92 2.67
N ASN A 115 -2.91 -3.84 1.93
CA ASN A 115 -3.92 -4.90 1.92
C ASN A 115 -3.49 -6.10 1.06
N VAL A 116 -2.56 -5.93 0.12
CA VAL A 116 -2.03 -7.04 -0.68
C VAL A 116 -0.83 -7.74 -0.04
N ASP A 117 -0.23 -7.16 1.00
CA ASP A 117 0.97 -7.69 1.64
C ASP A 117 0.70 -8.93 2.51
N VAL A 118 1.77 -9.66 2.85
CA VAL A 118 1.73 -10.86 3.69
C VAL A 118 2.63 -10.63 4.92
N PRO A 119 2.12 -9.98 5.99
CA PRO A 119 2.92 -9.55 7.13
C PRO A 119 3.73 -10.64 7.83
N ARG A 120 3.20 -11.87 7.88
CA ARG A 120 3.90 -13.03 8.47
C ARG A 120 5.26 -13.33 7.81
N LEU A 121 5.48 -12.89 6.58
CA LEU A 121 6.72 -13.09 5.84
C LEU A 121 7.73 -11.95 6.03
N TRP A 122 7.29 -10.75 6.40
CA TRP A 122 8.16 -9.56 6.48
C TRP A 122 9.35 -9.72 7.45
N PRO A 123 9.25 -10.41 8.60
CA PRO A 123 10.39 -10.65 9.48
C PRO A 123 11.56 -11.39 8.83
N GLU A 124 11.31 -12.14 7.75
CA GLU A 124 12.35 -12.86 7.00
C GLU A 124 13.19 -11.92 6.11
N PHE A 125 12.66 -10.74 5.76
CA PHE A 125 13.25 -9.81 4.81
C PHE A 125 13.66 -8.47 5.42
N ALA A 126 13.03 -8.06 6.53
CA ALA A 126 13.41 -6.86 7.24
C ALA A 126 14.86 -6.96 7.75
N ARG A 127 15.69 -5.97 7.40
CA ARG A 127 17.11 -5.89 7.75
C ARG A 127 17.37 -4.66 8.65
N PRO A 128 18.53 -4.58 9.32
CA PRO A 128 18.94 -3.34 9.97
C PRO A 128 18.77 -2.14 9.03
N GLY A 129 18.07 -1.11 9.49
CA GLY A 129 17.69 0.05 8.67
C GLY A 129 16.25 0.04 8.15
N THR A 130 15.53 -1.07 8.23
CA THR A 130 14.08 -1.15 7.97
C THR A 130 13.32 -1.45 9.26
N THR A 131 12.46 -0.53 9.68
CA THR A 131 11.61 -0.67 10.87
C THR A 131 10.16 -0.86 10.44
N VAL A 132 9.57 -1.99 10.82
CA VAL A 132 8.16 -2.29 10.53
C VAL A 132 7.28 -1.85 11.71
N LEU A 133 6.24 -1.08 11.43
CA LEU A 133 5.36 -0.46 12.43
C LEU A 133 3.89 -0.70 12.06
N ASP A 134 3.10 -1.16 13.02
CA ASP A 134 1.65 -1.39 12.86
C ASP A 134 0.98 -1.38 14.23
N GLY A 135 -0.01 -0.49 14.42
CA GLY A 135 -0.59 -0.20 15.74
C GLY A 135 0.40 0.45 16.72
N THR A 136 1.51 0.98 16.21
CA THR A 136 2.60 1.58 17.01
C THR A 136 3.04 2.92 16.45
N ARG A 137 3.82 3.66 17.24
CA ARG A 137 4.33 4.99 16.91
C ARG A 137 5.84 5.09 17.13
N VAL A 138 6.48 5.99 16.41
CA VAL A 138 7.92 6.27 16.50
C VAL A 138 8.18 7.76 16.29
N GLU A 139 9.27 8.28 16.86
CA GLU A 139 9.74 9.63 16.56
C GLU A 139 10.67 9.62 15.34
N ILE A 140 10.39 10.49 14.36
CA ILE A 140 11.22 10.68 13.17
C ILE A 140 11.45 12.19 13.01
N GLY A 141 12.70 12.63 13.14
CA GLY A 141 13.07 14.05 12.98
C GLY A 141 12.31 15.02 13.88
N GLY A 142 12.06 14.64 15.14
CA GLY A 142 11.36 15.47 16.12
C GLY A 142 9.83 15.52 15.96
N ARG A 143 9.24 14.59 15.20
CA ARG A 143 7.78 14.41 15.09
C ARG A 143 7.39 12.98 15.40
N VAL A 144 6.23 12.80 16.02
CA VAL A 144 5.66 11.48 16.31
C VAL A 144 4.82 11.00 15.13
N PHE A 145 5.22 9.88 14.54
CA PHE A 145 4.49 9.20 13.47
C PHE A 145 3.77 7.97 14.05
N GLY A 146 2.48 7.82 13.77
CA GLY A 146 1.70 6.63 14.11
C GLY A 146 1.36 5.81 12.88
N PHE A 147 1.43 4.49 12.96
CA PHE A 147 1.28 3.59 11.80
C PHE A 147 0.15 2.58 11.99
N VAL A 148 -0.74 2.46 11.01
CA VAL A 148 -1.72 1.36 10.92
C VAL A 148 -1.79 0.83 9.48
N GLY A 149 -1.37 -0.42 9.30
CA GLY A 149 -1.36 -1.10 8.01
C GLY A 149 -2.63 -1.89 7.72
N GLY A 150 -2.63 -2.52 6.55
CA GLY A 150 -3.68 -3.44 6.09
C GLY A 150 -4.90 -2.77 5.48
N GLY A 151 -5.80 -3.63 5.01
CA GLY A 151 -7.11 -3.24 4.47
C GLY A 151 -8.26 -3.66 5.38
N LEU A 152 -9.46 -3.20 5.03
CA LEU A 152 -10.71 -3.69 5.61
C LEU A 152 -11.35 -4.73 4.68
N PRO A 153 -12.27 -5.57 5.18
CA PRO A 153 -12.87 -6.64 4.39
C PRO A 153 -13.52 -6.08 3.12
N SER A 154 -13.17 -6.68 1.99
CA SER A 154 -13.63 -6.25 0.68
C SER A 154 -14.08 -7.44 -0.18
N PRO A 155 -14.83 -7.20 -1.26
CA PRO A 155 -15.14 -8.25 -2.24
C PRO A 155 -13.89 -8.86 -2.89
N MET A 156 -12.76 -8.15 -2.89
CA MET A 156 -11.51 -8.63 -3.48
C MET A 156 -10.79 -9.67 -2.62
N ARG A 157 -11.05 -9.68 -1.29
CA ARG A 157 -10.45 -10.61 -0.32
C ARG A 157 -8.94 -10.69 -0.45
N THR A 158 -8.27 -9.54 -0.35
CA THR A 158 -6.81 -9.47 -0.49
C THR A 158 -6.10 -10.09 0.72
N PRO A 159 -4.81 -10.47 0.59
CA PRO A 159 -4.07 -11.21 1.61
C PRO A 159 -4.12 -10.66 3.05
N TYR A 160 -4.15 -9.33 3.24
CA TYR A 160 -4.15 -8.71 4.57
C TYR A 160 -5.30 -7.71 4.75
N GLU A 161 -6.52 -8.25 4.80
CA GLU A 161 -7.71 -7.56 5.27
C GLU A 161 -8.01 -7.98 6.72
N ILE A 162 -8.14 -7.02 7.63
CA ILE A 162 -8.43 -7.27 9.06
C ILE A 162 -9.83 -6.77 9.44
N PRO A 163 -10.47 -7.33 10.49
CA PRO A 163 -11.76 -6.85 10.97
C PRO A 163 -11.75 -5.35 11.30
N GLU A 164 -12.89 -4.68 11.13
CA GLU A 164 -13.00 -3.24 11.41
C GLU A 164 -12.68 -2.91 12.86
N GLU A 165 -13.06 -3.79 13.79
CA GLU A 165 -12.83 -3.64 15.22
C GLU A 165 -11.33 -3.74 15.54
N GLU A 166 -10.60 -4.64 14.87
CA GLU A 166 -9.15 -4.76 15.01
C GLU A 166 -8.45 -3.51 14.47
N TYR A 167 -8.85 -3.04 13.29
CA TYR A 167 -8.33 -1.81 12.69
C TYR A 167 -8.57 -0.60 13.60
N ALA A 168 -9.79 -0.47 14.15
CA ALA A 168 -10.13 0.59 15.10
C ALA A 168 -9.30 0.49 16.39
N ALA A 169 -9.10 -0.72 16.94
CA ALA A 169 -8.28 -0.92 18.12
C ALA A 169 -6.82 -0.48 17.90
N LYS A 170 -6.24 -0.78 16.72
CA LYS A 170 -4.90 -0.30 16.34
C LYS A 170 -4.83 1.22 16.31
N LEU A 171 -5.84 1.89 15.73
CA LEU A 171 -5.90 3.34 15.69
C LEU A 171 -5.99 3.96 17.10
N GLU A 172 -6.83 3.42 17.97
CA GLU A 172 -6.97 3.91 19.34
C GLU A 172 -5.67 3.72 20.16
N ALA A 173 -4.94 2.63 19.93
CA ALA A 173 -3.66 2.35 20.59
C ALA A 173 -2.56 3.38 20.27
N LEU A 174 -2.64 4.09 19.14
CA LEU A 174 -1.66 5.12 18.76
C LEU A 174 -1.70 6.36 19.68
N GLY A 175 -2.88 6.71 20.18
CA GLY A 175 -3.12 7.99 20.83
C GLY A 175 -2.89 9.19 19.89
N GLU A 176 -2.45 10.32 20.44
CA GLU A 176 -2.13 11.51 19.65
C GLU A 176 -0.75 11.40 18.97
N VAL A 177 -0.70 11.81 17.70
CA VAL A 177 0.49 11.81 16.84
C VAL A 177 0.52 13.06 15.96
N ASP A 178 1.71 13.47 15.51
CA ASP A 178 1.85 14.58 14.56
C ASP A 178 1.50 14.18 13.13
N VAL A 179 1.86 12.96 12.75
CA VAL A 179 1.64 12.38 11.43
C VAL A 179 1.00 11.00 11.58
N LEU A 180 -0.22 10.85 11.06
CA LEU A 180 -0.91 9.57 11.02
C LEU A 180 -0.67 8.92 9.66
N CYS A 181 -0.05 7.74 9.67
CA CYS A 181 0.31 6.95 8.50
C CYS A 181 -0.57 5.70 8.44
N THR A 182 -1.45 5.62 7.46
CA THR A 182 -2.30 4.44 7.24
C THR A 182 -2.12 3.92 5.82
N HIS A 183 -2.42 2.65 5.57
CA HIS A 183 -2.49 2.20 4.18
C HIS A 183 -3.77 2.70 3.49
N ILE A 184 -4.94 2.37 4.04
CA ILE A 184 -6.24 2.78 3.48
C ILE A 184 -6.61 4.24 3.80
N PRO A 185 -7.43 4.91 2.96
CA PRO A 185 -7.89 6.27 3.20
C PRO A 185 -8.96 6.36 4.31
N PRO A 186 -9.18 7.56 4.89
CA PRO A 186 -10.39 7.83 5.66
C PRO A 186 -11.65 7.69 4.78
N GLN A 187 -12.80 7.43 5.39
CA GLN A 187 -14.09 7.28 4.70
C GLN A 187 -14.63 8.64 4.16
N VAL A 188 -13.95 9.20 3.17
CA VAL A 188 -14.28 10.48 2.52
C VAL A 188 -14.34 10.29 1.00
N PRO A 189 -15.48 10.54 0.34
CA PRO A 189 -15.69 10.24 -1.08
C PRO A 189 -14.59 10.74 -2.02
N GLU A 190 -14.13 11.97 -1.83
CA GLU A 190 -13.11 12.63 -2.65
C GLU A 190 -11.75 11.94 -2.56
N LEU A 191 -11.42 11.35 -1.40
CA LEU A 191 -10.14 10.68 -1.16
C LEU A 191 -10.14 9.21 -1.58
N ARG A 192 -11.33 8.62 -1.79
CA ARG A 192 -11.48 7.18 -2.05
C ARG A 192 -12.07 6.82 -3.40
N TYR A 193 -12.55 7.80 -4.18
CA TYR A 193 -13.05 7.54 -5.52
C TYR A 193 -11.87 7.39 -6.49
N ASP A 194 -11.71 6.20 -7.05
CA ASP A 194 -10.75 5.96 -8.11
C ASP A 194 -11.36 6.33 -9.46
N THR A 195 -10.75 7.29 -10.14
CA THR A 195 -11.25 7.88 -11.38
C THR A 195 -11.08 6.97 -12.60
N VAL A 196 -10.13 6.03 -12.56
CA VAL A 196 -9.88 5.06 -13.64
C VAL A 196 -10.74 3.83 -13.44
N ALA A 197 -10.74 3.25 -12.24
CA ALA A 197 -11.59 2.11 -11.89
C ALA A 197 -13.08 2.50 -11.77
N ARG A 198 -13.37 3.81 -11.68
CA ARG A 198 -14.73 4.41 -11.56
C ARG A 198 -15.53 3.82 -10.41
N ARG A 199 -14.88 3.63 -9.27
CA ARG A 199 -15.48 3.03 -8.07
C ARG A 199 -14.89 3.65 -6.81
N PHE A 200 -15.59 3.43 -5.70
CA PHE A 200 -15.12 3.83 -4.38
C PHE A 200 -14.30 2.69 -3.75
N GLU A 201 -13.00 2.87 -3.61
CA GLU A 201 -12.13 1.93 -2.87
C GLU A 201 -12.43 1.96 -1.38
N ARG A 202 -12.16 0.87 -0.65
CA ARG A 202 -12.49 0.78 0.78
C ARG A 202 -11.66 1.79 1.58
N GLY A 203 -12.29 2.37 2.59
CA GLY A 203 -11.72 3.34 3.52
C GLY A 203 -12.35 3.14 4.88
N SER A 204 -11.84 3.85 5.89
CA SER A 204 -12.19 3.60 7.30
C SER A 204 -12.95 4.76 7.94
N SER A 205 -14.12 4.46 8.49
CA SER A 205 -14.90 5.41 9.30
C SER A 205 -14.20 5.69 10.63
N ALA A 206 -13.64 4.66 11.28
CA ALA A 206 -12.86 4.82 12.51
C ALA A 206 -11.65 5.75 12.31
N LEU A 207 -10.96 5.64 11.16
CA LEU A 207 -9.87 6.54 10.80
C LEU A 207 -10.35 7.99 10.64
N LEU A 208 -11.50 8.20 9.97
CA LEU A 208 -12.08 9.54 9.84
C LEU A 208 -12.42 10.15 11.20
N ASP A 209 -12.96 9.36 12.12
CA ASP A 209 -13.30 9.81 13.47
C ASP A 209 -12.05 10.16 14.29
N VAL A 210 -10.99 9.35 14.19
CA VAL A 210 -9.69 9.64 14.80
C VAL A 210 -9.13 10.96 14.25
N ILE A 211 -9.10 11.14 12.93
CA ILE A 211 -8.61 12.39 12.30
C ILE A 211 -9.37 13.61 12.82
N ARG A 212 -10.70 13.53 12.92
CA ARG A 212 -11.54 14.64 13.42
C ARG A 212 -11.28 14.95 14.90
N ARG A 213 -11.02 13.92 15.69
CA ARG A 213 -10.81 14.00 17.14
C ARG A 213 -9.41 14.49 17.51
N THR A 214 -8.37 13.83 17.00
CA THR A 214 -6.97 14.09 17.38
C THR A 214 -6.30 15.16 16.51
N ARG A 215 -6.86 15.43 15.32
CA ARG A 215 -6.41 16.49 14.40
C ARG A 215 -4.89 16.48 14.16
N PRO A 216 -4.29 15.34 13.75
CA PRO A 216 -2.88 15.29 13.44
C PRO A 216 -2.56 16.31 12.35
N ARG A 217 -1.32 16.79 12.27
CA ARG A 217 -0.93 17.76 11.24
C ARG A 217 -1.11 17.16 9.84
N TYR A 218 -0.75 15.89 9.69
CA TYR A 218 -0.90 15.14 8.44
C TYR A 218 -1.58 13.79 8.67
N ALA A 219 -2.40 13.38 7.70
CA ALA A 219 -2.89 12.01 7.55
C ALA A 219 -2.50 11.51 6.15
N LEU A 220 -1.58 10.55 6.10
CA LEU A 220 -0.95 10.06 4.87
C LEU A 220 -1.41 8.62 4.60
N PHE A 221 -1.81 8.35 3.36
CA PHE A 221 -2.36 7.05 2.95
C PHE A 221 -2.14 6.75 1.47
N GLY A 222 -2.41 5.52 1.05
CA GLY A 222 -2.39 5.08 -0.35
C GLY A 222 -3.71 4.40 -0.74
N HIS A 223 -3.61 3.17 -1.24
CA HIS A 223 -4.68 2.24 -1.62
C HIS A 223 -5.52 2.65 -2.84
N VAL A 224 -5.80 3.95 -3.01
CA VAL A 224 -6.54 4.48 -4.17
C VAL A 224 -5.53 4.96 -5.20
N HIS A 225 -5.45 4.30 -6.35
CA HIS A 225 -4.35 4.51 -7.27
C HIS A 225 -4.51 5.79 -8.12
N GLN A 226 -5.75 6.16 -8.46
CA GLN A 226 -6.07 7.38 -9.20
C GLN A 226 -7.18 8.18 -8.49
N PRO A 227 -6.91 8.74 -7.31
CA PRO A 227 -7.93 9.37 -6.48
C PRO A 227 -8.51 10.62 -7.15
N LEU A 228 -9.81 10.87 -6.94
CA LEU A 228 -10.47 12.10 -7.38
C LEU A 228 -9.80 13.34 -6.81
N ALA A 229 -9.45 13.31 -5.52
CA ALA A 229 -8.62 14.31 -4.87
C ALA A 229 -7.41 13.63 -4.23
N ARG A 230 -6.21 14.00 -4.69
CA ARG A 230 -4.96 13.52 -4.07
C ARG A 230 -4.73 14.13 -2.68
N ARG A 231 -5.22 15.34 -2.43
CA ARG A 231 -5.02 16.07 -1.18
C ARG A 231 -6.23 16.91 -0.85
N MET A 232 -6.62 16.93 0.42
CA MET A 232 -7.63 17.85 0.95
C MET A 232 -7.42 18.08 2.45
N ARG A 233 -8.22 18.96 3.05
CA ARG A 233 -8.23 19.16 4.51
C ARG A 233 -9.49 18.62 5.14
N ILE A 234 -9.33 18.02 6.31
CA ILE A 234 -10.42 17.67 7.22
C ILE A 234 -10.15 18.43 8.52
N GLY A 235 -10.89 19.53 8.73
CA GLY A 235 -10.54 20.50 9.77
C GLY A 235 -9.14 21.09 9.53
N ALA A 236 -8.25 20.95 10.51
CA ALA A 236 -6.86 21.40 10.41
C ALA A 236 -5.91 20.34 9.80
N THR A 237 -6.34 19.08 9.74
CA THR A 237 -5.51 17.97 9.26
C THR A 237 -5.38 18.00 7.74
N GLU A 238 -4.16 17.87 7.26
CA GLU A 238 -3.87 17.72 5.86
C GLU A 238 -3.85 16.25 5.46
N CYS A 239 -4.87 15.82 4.72
CA CYS A 239 -5.03 14.47 4.21
C CYS A 239 -4.39 14.35 2.83
N VAL A 240 -3.46 13.41 2.65
CA VAL A 240 -2.70 13.25 1.41
C VAL A 240 -2.64 11.78 1.02
N ASN A 241 -3.13 11.48 -0.18
CA ASN A 241 -2.81 10.23 -0.86
C ASN A 241 -1.39 10.32 -1.45
N VAL A 242 -0.49 9.49 -0.94
CA VAL A 242 0.92 9.40 -1.34
C VAL A 242 1.19 8.30 -2.36
N GLY A 243 0.19 7.48 -2.69
CA GLY A 243 0.19 6.59 -3.85
C GLY A 243 -0.08 7.34 -5.17
N HIS A 244 -0.06 6.69 -6.33
CA HIS A 244 0.33 5.31 -6.63
C HIS A 244 1.81 5.29 -7.03
N PHE A 245 2.72 4.84 -6.14
CA PHE A 245 4.16 4.94 -6.38
C PHE A 245 4.60 4.10 -7.58
N ALA A 246 4.01 2.92 -7.77
CA ALA A 246 4.34 2.04 -8.88
C ALA A 246 4.23 2.73 -10.25
N GLY A 247 3.22 3.59 -10.43
CA GLY A 247 3.02 4.34 -11.67
C GLY A 247 3.77 5.67 -11.75
N THR A 248 4.17 6.26 -10.62
CA THR A 248 4.75 7.61 -10.59
C THR A 248 6.27 7.63 -10.38
N GLY A 249 6.83 6.62 -9.70
CA GLY A 249 8.24 6.56 -9.31
C GLY A 249 8.70 7.73 -8.42
N ARG A 250 7.76 8.50 -7.86
CA ARG A 250 8.02 9.78 -7.19
C ARG A 250 7.46 9.79 -5.78
N PRO A 251 8.31 9.88 -4.74
CA PRO A 251 7.83 10.00 -3.38
C PRO A 251 7.17 11.35 -3.13
N TRP A 252 6.27 11.40 -2.16
CA TRP A 252 5.80 12.65 -1.59
C TRP A 252 6.76 13.12 -0.49
N ALA A 253 7.14 14.40 -0.51
CA ALA A 253 8.13 14.95 0.42
C ALA A 253 7.47 15.79 1.52
N LEU A 254 7.67 15.38 2.78
CA LEU A 254 7.50 16.23 3.95
C LEU A 254 8.78 17.00 4.21
N THR A 255 8.67 18.29 4.50
CA THR A 255 9.80 19.09 4.99
C THR A 255 9.38 19.95 6.16
N TRP A 256 10.28 20.15 7.12
CA TRP A 256 10.08 21.08 8.22
C TRP A 256 11.38 21.54 8.88
#